data_AF-A0A1W9HJD2-F1
#
_entry.id   AF-A0A1W9HJD2-F1
#
_cell.length_a   1.000
_cell.length_b   1.000
_cell.length_c   1.000
_cell.angle_alpha   90.00
_cell.angle_beta   90.00
_cell.angle_gamma   90.00
#
_symmetry.space_group_name_H-M   'P 1'
#
loop_
_entity.id
_entity.type
_entity.pdbx_description
1 polymer ?
#
loop_
_entity_poly.entity_id
_entity_poly.type
_entity_poly.pdbx_seq_one_letter_code
_entity_poly.pdbx_strand_id
1 'polypeptide(L)'
;MSKRLEQWMMSAVLIGMWGAVTTTVSARELDQDTYRLLSHGMTEGEVVGRTGQPDRRLDQFEPTPQSQRLVSYQYIWSGDTSTGEWTTTITFSANTNTVIRIERDRK
;
A
#
# COMPACT_ATOMS: atom_id res chain seq x y z
N MET A 1 13.63 56.77 -17.38
CA MET A 1 12.98 56.46 -16.09
C MET A 1 11.81 55.53 -16.36
N SER A 2 11.98 54.22 -16.54
CA SER A 2 12.20 53.13 -15.57
C SER A 2 11.02 52.83 -14.62
N LYS A 3 10.26 51.78 -15.02
CA LYS A 3 9.58 50.71 -14.24
C LYS A 3 8.35 51.10 -13.41
N ARG A 4 7.13 50.83 -13.92
CA ARG A 4 6.33 49.58 -13.84
C ARG A 4 5.76 49.32 -12.43
N LEU A 5 4.46 49.57 -12.34
CA LEU A 5 3.56 49.32 -11.22
C LEU A 5 3.40 47.80 -11.03
N GLU A 6 3.97 47.25 -9.97
CA GLU A 6 3.83 45.83 -9.62
C GLU A 6 2.46 45.59 -8.96
N GLN A 7 1.54 45.12 -9.79
CA GLN A 7 0.20 44.67 -9.43
C GLN A 7 0.32 43.25 -8.86
N TRP A 8 0.44 43.12 -7.54
CA TRP A 8 0.35 41.85 -6.84
C TRP A 8 -1.11 41.36 -6.84
N MET A 9 -1.53 40.73 -7.93
CA MET A 9 -2.79 40.00 -7.98
C MET A 9 -2.54 38.52 -7.66
N MET A 10 -3.04 38.17 -6.48
CA MET A 10 -3.21 36.82 -5.93
C MET A 10 -3.70 35.85 -7.01
N SER A 11 -2.92 34.81 -7.28
CA SER A 11 -3.41 33.65 -8.05
C SER A 11 -3.75 32.55 -7.06
N ALA A 12 -5.04 32.41 -6.80
CA ALA A 12 -5.63 31.37 -5.98
C ALA A 12 -5.27 29.99 -6.56
N VAL A 13 -4.50 29.22 -5.80
CA VAL A 13 -4.30 27.79 -6.06
C VAL A 13 -5.61 27.09 -5.72
N LEU A 14 -6.38 26.73 -6.74
CA LEU A 14 -7.49 25.80 -6.63
C LEU A 14 -6.91 24.41 -6.33
N ILE A 15 -6.80 24.08 -5.05
CA ILE A 15 -6.53 22.71 -4.59
C ILE A 15 -7.78 21.91 -4.95
N GLY A 16 -7.71 21.15 -6.04
CA GLY A 16 -8.67 20.12 -6.34
C GLY A 16 -8.63 19.08 -5.23
N MET A 17 -9.54 19.18 -4.26
CA MET A 17 -9.89 18.06 -3.39
C MET A 17 -10.58 17.03 -4.26
N TRP A 18 -9.80 16.11 -4.81
CA TRP A 18 -10.30 14.82 -5.24
C TRP A 18 -10.93 14.18 -4.01
N GLY A 19 -12.26 14.11 -4.00
CA GLY A 19 -13.01 13.44 -2.96
C GLY A 19 -12.49 12.03 -2.82
N ALA A 20 -11.82 11.75 -1.70
CA ALA A 20 -11.49 10.41 -1.31
C ALA A 20 -12.81 9.71 -1.00
N VAL A 21 -13.35 8.98 -1.98
CA VAL A 21 -14.33 7.94 -1.72
C VAL A 21 -13.58 6.88 -0.90
N THR A 22 -13.62 7.01 0.43
CA THR A 22 -13.19 5.94 1.31
C THR A 22 -14.27 4.88 1.21
N THR A 23 -14.15 3.98 0.22
CA THR A 23 -14.80 2.68 0.37
C THR A 23 -14.23 2.10 1.65
N THR A 24 -15.06 2.05 2.69
CA THR A 24 -14.76 1.32 3.92
C THR A 24 -14.66 -0.15 3.52
N VAL A 25 -13.50 -0.56 3.01
CA VAL A 25 -13.15 -1.96 2.93
C VAL A 25 -13.11 -2.40 4.38
N SER A 26 -14.14 -3.13 4.81
CA SER A 26 -14.16 -3.74 6.14
C SER A 26 -12.83 -4.45 6.32
N ALA A 27 -12.11 -4.08 7.38
CA ALA A 27 -11.00 -4.86 7.90
C ALA A 27 -11.42 -6.33 7.90
N ARG A 28 -10.70 -7.15 7.14
CA ARG A 28 -10.91 -8.60 7.07
C ARG A 28 -9.63 -9.23 7.54
N GLU A 29 -9.59 -9.57 8.82
CA GLU A 29 -8.56 -10.46 9.31
C GLU A 29 -8.49 -11.71 8.42
N LEU A 30 -7.28 -12.05 7.99
CA LEU A 30 -7.05 -13.37 7.41
C LEU A 30 -7.16 -14.42 8.51
N ASP A 31 -8.12 -15.33 8.33
CA ASP A 31 -8.29 -16.44 9.26
C ASP A 31 -6.99 -17.24 9.42
N GLN A 32 -6.85 -17.91 10.55
CA GLN A 32 -5.61 -18.58 10.91
C GLN A 32 -5.25 -19.71 9.94
N ASP A 33 -6.24 -20.40 9.37
CA ASP A 33 -6.00 -21.53 8.48
C ASP A 33 -5.53 -21.04 7.10
N THR A 34 -6.16 -20.00 6.54
CA THR A 34 -5.70 -19.33 5.33
C THR A 34 -4.28 -18.78 5.50
N TYR A 35 -3.97 -18.18 6.65
CA TYR A 35 -2.62 -17.69 6.94
C TYR A 35 -1.57 -18.80 6.96
N ARG A 36 -1.89 -19.97 7.53
CA ARG A 36 -0.97 -21.13 7.57
C ARG A 36 -0.66 -21.70 6.18
N LEU A 37 -1.53 -21.44 5.20
CA LEU A 37 -1.29 -21.85 3.81
C LEU A 37 -0.30 -20.93 3.08
N LEU A 38 0.05 -19.78 3.65
CA LEU A 38 0.98 -18.85 3.04
C LEU A 38 2.43 -19.30 3.27
N SER A 39 3.28 -19.11 2.27
CA SER A 39 4.69 -19.49 2.37
C SER A 39 5.59 -18.60 1.54
N HIS A 40 6.85 -18.53 1.94
CA HIS A 40 7.90 -17.86 1.19
C HIS A 40 8.04 -18.49 -0.21
N GLY A 41 8.27 -17.66 -1.23
CA GLY A 41 8.40 -18.10 -2.63
C GLY A 41 7.09 -18.25 -3.39
N MET A 42 5.92 -18.18 -2.72
CA MET A 42 4.63 -18.14 -3.42
C MET A 42 4.53 -16.92 -4.33
N THR A 43 3.90 -17.09 -5.48
CA THR A 43 3.61 -15.98 -6.39
C THR A 43 2.49 -15.09 -5.84
N GLU A 44 2.42 -13.86 -6.33
CA GLU A 44 1.31 -12.94 -6.03
C GLU A 44 -0.07 -13.56 -6.31
N GLY A 45 -0.24 -14.21 -7.46
CA GLY A 45 -1.51 -14.84 -7.84
C GLY A 45 -1.89 -16.00 -6.93
N GLU A 46 -0.91 -16.77 -6.46
CA GLU A 46 -1.13 -17.84 -5.49
C GLU A 46 -1.54 -17.33 -4.11
N VAL A 47 -1.00 -16.20 -3.68
CA VAL A 47 -1.42 -15.56 -2.43
C VAL A 47 -2.84 -15.05 -2.58
N VAL A 48 -3.10 -14.19 -3.56
CA VAL A 48 -4.41 -13.58 -3.81
C VAL A 48 -5.50 -14.63 -4.06
N GLY A 49 -5.16 -15.74 -4.72
CA GLY A 49 -6.08 -16.85 -4.94
C GLY A 49 -6.52 -17.56 -3.65
N ARG A 50 -5.71 -17.50 -2.58
CA ARG A 50 -6.03 -18.09 -1.27
C ARG A 50 -6.66 -17.08 -0.31
N THR A 51 -6.14 -15.85 -0.30
CA THR A 51 -6.50 -14.82 0.69
C THR A 51 -7.59 -13.86 0.20
N GLY A 52 -7.87 -13.85 -1.09
CA GLY A 52 -8.58 -12.74 -1.73
C GLY A 52 -7.69 -11.50 -1.88
N GLN A 53 -8.32 -10.38 -2.23
CA GLN A 53 -7.64 -9.10 -2.42
C GLN A 53 -7.20 -8.49 -1.08
N PRO A 54 -6.04 -7.82 -1.01
CA PRO A 54 -5.63 -7.08 0.18
C PRO A 54 -6.47 -5.81 0.37
N ASP A 55 -6.51 -5.33 1.60
CA ASP A 55 -7.13 -4.03 1.89
C ASP A 55 -6.26 -2.88 1.39
N ARG A 56 -4.94 -3.06 1.46
CA ARG A 56 -3.96 -2.05 1.06
C ARG A 56 -2.76 -2.68 0.36
N ARG A 57 -2.21 -1.91 -0.58
CA ARG A 57 -0.92 -2.15 -1.23
C ARG A 57 0.03 -0.99 -0.94
N LEU A 58 1.24 -1.30 -0.50
CA LEU A 58 2.33 -0.32 -0.32
C LEU A 58 3.51 -0.68 -1.22
N ASP A 59 3.84 0.20 -2.14
CA ASP A 59 4.98 0.01 -3.05
C ASP A 59 6.25 0.63 -2.45
N GLN A 60 7.37 -0.09 -2.54
CA GLN A 60 8.69 0.34 -2.04
C GLN A 60 9.64 0.56 -3.21
N PHE A 61 10.19 1.76 -3.28
CA PHE A 61 11.06 2.19 -4.38
C PHE A 61 12.46 2.51 -3.89
N GLU A 62 13.45 2.20 -4.72
CA GLU A 62 14.82 2.68 -4.56
C GLU A 62 15.12 3.79 -5.58
N PRO A 63 15.83 4.86 -5.17
CA PRO A 63 16.34 5.86 -6.10
C PRO A 63 17.33 5.24 -7.09
N THR A 64 17.25 5.66 -8.35
CA THR A 64 18.23 5.35 -9.40
C THR A 64 18.73 6.66 -10.00
N PRO A 65 19.88 6.66 -10.70
CA PRO A 65 20.39 7.89 -11.33
C PRO A 65 19.42 8.57 -12.31
N GLN A 66 18.46 7.82 -12.86
CA GLN A 66 17.51 8.32 -13.86
C GLN A 66 16.07 8.47 -13.36
N SER A 67 15.67 7.76 -12.30
CA SER A 67 14.29 7.76 -11.76
C SER A 67 14.19 6.98 -10.44
N GLN A 68 13.06 6.34 -10.16
CA GLN A 68 12.85 5.40 -9.06
C GLN A 68 12.56 4.00 -9.62
N ARG A 69 13.04 2.96 -8.95
CA ARG A 69 12.78 1.55 -9.30
C ARG A 69 12.00 0.89 -8.18
N LEU A 70 10.88 0.23 -8.53
CA LEU A 70 10.16 -0.62 -7.58
C LEU A 70 11.02 -1.84 -7.23
N VAL A 71 11.25 -2.08 -5.94
CA VAL A 71 12.09 -3.19 -5.46
C VAL A 71 11.29 -4.25 -4.72
N SER A 72 10.25 -3.82 -4.03
CA SER A 72 9.33 -4.67 -3.29
C SER A 72 7.99 -3.97 -3.16
N TYR A 73 6.96 -4.73 -2.85
CA TYR A 73 5.66 -4.18 -2.48
C TYR A 73 5.03 -5.06 -1.41
N GLN A 74 4.11 -4.48 -0.64
CA GLN A 74 3.47 -5.13 0.50
C GLN A 74 1.97 -5.16 0.31
N TYR A 75 1.38 -6.33 0.58
CA TYR A 75 -0.06 -6.52 0.69
C TYR A 75 -0.44 -6.64 2.17
N ILE A 76 -1.46 -5.88 2.57
CA ILE A 76 -1.89 -5.77 3.96
C ILE A 76 -3.37 -6.12 4.05
N TRP A 77 -3.66 -7.15 4.82
CA TRP A 77 -5.00 -7.47 5.33
C TRP A 77 -5.05 -6.97 6.77
N SER A 78 -5.80 -5.90 6.97
CA SER A 78 -5.90 -5.20 8.24
C SER A 78 -6.94 -5.93 9.10
N GLY A 79 -6.54 -6.35 10.29
CA GLY A 79 -7.48 -6.67 11.35
C GLY A 79 -7.89 -5.40 12.09
N ASP A 80 -9.08 -5.39 12.68
CA ASP A 80 -9.46 -4.35 13.63
C ASP A 80 -8.64 -4.44 14.92
N THR A 81 -7.72 -3.48 15.10
CA THR A 81 -6.86 -3.44 16.29
C THR A 81 -7.63 -3.11 17.58
N SER A 82 -8.85 -2.58 17.48
CA SER A 82 -9.69 -2.28 18.66
C SER A 82 -10.38 -3.54 19.20
N THR A 83 -10.53 -4.58 18.39
CA THR A 83 -11.14 -5.87 18.76
C THR A 83 -10.09 -6.97 18.96
N GLY A 84 -8.80 -6.66 18.77
CA GLY A 84 -7.70 -7.61 18.92
C GLY A 84 -7.51 -8.53 17.71
N GLU A 85 -8.06 -8.17 16.56
CA GLU A 85 -7.89 -8.88 15.30
C GLU A 85 -6.46 -8.74 14.76
N TRP A 86 -6.06 -9.74 13.98
CA TRP A 86 -4.71 -9.79 13.42
C TRP A 86 -4.59 -9.02 12.12
N THR A 87 -3.52 -8.23 12.01
CA THR A 87 -3.06 -7.69 10.72
C THR A 87 -2.04 -8.64 10.12
N THR A 88 -2.21 -8.98 8.85
CA THR A 88 -1.25 -9.79 8.09
C THR A 88 -0.64 -8.95 6.99
N THR A 89 0.69 -8.91 6.96
CA THR A 89 1.47 -8.20 5.94
C THR A 89 2.33 -9.19 5.16
N ILE A 90 2.21 -9.18 3.84
CA ILE A 90 2.99 -10.02 2.95
C ILE A 90 3.82 -9.12 2.05
N THR A 91 5.14 -9.30 2.06
CA THR A 91 6.06 -8.56 1.19
C THR A 91 6.46 -9.43 0.01
N PHE A 92 6.37 -8.87 -1.19
CA PHE A 92 6.80 -9.47 -2.44
C PHE A 92 8.07 -8.79 -2.95
N SER A 93 8.94 -9.57 -3.60
CA SER A 93 9.99 -8.99 -4.44
C SER A 93 9.39 -8.53 -5.75
N ALA A 94 9.63 -7.27 -6.14
CA ALA A 94 9.19 -6.77 -7.44
C ALA A 94 9.96 -7.42 -8.61
N ASN A 95 11.13 -8.01 -8.36
CA ASN A 95 11.95 -8.63 -9.39
C ASN A 95 11.46 -10.03 -9.76
N THR A 96 11.04 -10.83 -8.78
CA THR A 96 10.62 -12.23 -8.99
C THR A 96 9.10 -12.42 -8.88
N ASN A 97 8.37 -11.41 -8.43
CA ASN A 97 6.94 -11.46 -8.12
C ASN A 97 6.55 -12.57 -7.13
N THR A 98 7.43 -12.85 -6.17
CA THR A 98 7.24 -13.89 -5.14
C THR A 98 7.36 -13.32 -3.74
N VAL A 99 6.68 -13.97 -2.80
CA VAL A 99 6.73 -13.67 -1.37
C VAL A 99 8.15 -13.80 -0.84
N ILE A 100 8.64 -12.74 -0.20
CA ILE A 100 9.94 -12.70 0.49
C ILE A 100 9.82 -12.52 1.99
N ARG A 101 8.65 -12.11 2.49
CA ARG A 101 8.38 -11.96 3.93
C ARG A 101 6.89 -12.09 4.21
N ILE A 102 6.56 -12.74 5.31
CA ILE A 102 5.19 -12.82 5.85
C ILE A 102 5.28 -12.41 7.31
N GLU A 103 4.46 -11.44 7.70
CA GLU A 103 4.35 -10.94 9.06
C GLU A 103 2.89 -10.98 9.50
N ARG A 104 2.68 -11.25 10.78
CA ARG A 104 1.36 -11.18 11.40
C ARG A 104 1.51 -10.56 12.78
N ASP A 105 0.78 -9.48 13.01
CA ASP A 105 0.86 -8.69 14.24
C ASP A 105 -0.53 -8.42 14.81
N ARG A 106 -0.58 -8.30 16.13
CA ARG A 106 -1.73 -7.85 16.91
C ARG A 106 -1.23 -6.81 17.92
N LYS A 107 -2.00 -5.75 18.13
CA LYS A 107 -1.68 -4.70 19.10
C LYS A 107 -2.42 -4.91 20.40
#